data_AF-A0AAX2LSM2-F1
#
_entry.id   AF-A0AAX2LSM2-F1
#
_cell.length_a   1.000
_cell.length_b   1.000
_cell.length_c   1.000
_cell.angle_alpha   90.00
_cell.angle_beta   90.00
_cell.angle_gamma   90.00
#
_symmetry.space_group_name_H-M   'P 1'
#
loop_
_entity.id
_entity.type
_entity.pdbx_description
1 polymer ?
#
loop_
_entity_poly.entity_id
_entity_poly.type
_entity_poly.pdbx_seq_one_letter_code
_entity_poly.pdbx_strand_id
1 'polypeptide(L)' 'MSDYCGQCRQFTRTEGGQADICGAWDQPTQAKRAACGFFMPRKPKRGTQQQAGQSTGGAQ' A
#
# COMPACT_ATOMS: atom_id res chain seq x y z
N MET A 1 5.92 -4.80 -12.63
CA MET A 1 4.64 -4.45 -11.99
C MET A 1 4.85 -3.17 -11.20
N SER A 2 3.96 -2.18 -11.33
CA SER A 2 4.02 -0.96 -10.52
C SER A 2 3.07 -1.06 -9.33
N ASP A 3 3.53 -0.68 -8.14
CA ASP A 3 2.68 -0.57 -6.97
C ASP A 3 1.85 0.72 -7.02
N TYR A 4 0.57 0.62 -6.66
CA TYR A 4 -0.36 1.75 -6.64
C TYR A 4 -0.82 2.09 -5.23
N CYS A 5 -1.15 3.36 -4.98
CA CYS A 5 -1.72 3.79 -3.71
C CYS A 5 -2.95 2.96 -3.33
N GLY A 6 -3.81 2.56 -4.28
CA GLY A 6 -4.99 1.72 -4.00
C GLY A 6 -4.67 0.32 -3.46
N GLN A 7 -3.43 -0.16 -3.62
CA GLN A 7 -2.95 -1.43 -3.07
C GLN A 7 -2.29 -1.25 -1.69
N CYS A 8 -2.14 -0.01 -1.23
CA CYS A 8 -1.50 0.33 0.03
C CYS A 8 -2.46 0.10 1.22
N ARG A 9 -1.91 -0.36 2.34
CA ARG A 9 -2.61 -0.49 3.62
C ARG A 9 -3.04 0.86 4.17
N GLN A 10 -2.25 1.90 3.90
CA GLN A 10 -2.49 3.27 4.39
C GLN A 10 -3.44 4.07 3.48
N PHE A 11 -3.92 3.48 2.39
CA PHE A 11 -4.87 4.14 1.50
C PHE A 11 -6.29 4.07 2.08
N THR A 12 -6.91 5.24 2.18
CA THR A 12 -8.28 5.44 2.65
C THR A 12 -9.11 5.97 1.50
N ARG A 13 -10.12 5.19 1.09
CA ARG A 13 -11.12 5.63 0.12
C ARG A 13 -12.16 6.47 0.84
N THR A 14 -12.40 7.68 0.33
CA THR A 14 -13.46 8.56 0.79
C THR A 14 -14.67 8.42 -0.15
N GLU A 15 -15.87 8.40 0.42
CA GLU A 15 -17.12 8.31 -0.33
C GLU A 15 -17.68 9.71 -0.62
N GLY A 16 -18.66 9.82 -1.52
CA GLY A 16 -19.38 11.08 -1.75
C GLY A 16 -18.65 12.13 -2.59
N GLY A 17 -17.77 11.71 -3.51
CA GLY A 17 -17.09 12.62 -4.46
C GLY A 17 -15.86 13.34 -3.89
N GLN A 18 -15.43 12.96 -2.69
CA GLN A 18 -14.20 13.43 -2.09
C GLN A 18 -12.97 12.71 -2.67
N ALA A 19 -11.80 13.34 -2.63
CA ALA A 19 -10.54 12.73 -3.06
C ALA A 19 -10.07 11.68 -2.05
N ASP A 20 -9.56 10.55 -2.54
CA ASP A 20 -8.97 9.52 -1.68
C ASP A 20 -7.81 10.10 -0.85
N ILE A 21 -7.51 9.53 0.31
CA ILE A 21 -6.43 10.02 1.18
C ILE A 21 -5.30 8.98 1.29
N CYS A 22 -4.05 9.45 1.21
CA CYS A 22 -2.89 8.65 1.58
C CYS A 22 -2.55 8.89 3.05
N GLY A 23 -2.82 7.91 3.91
CA GLY A 23 -2.56 8.00 5.35
C GLY A 23 -1.08 8.06 5.75
N ALA A 24 -0.14 7.95 4.81
CA ALA A 24 1.29 8.09 5.10
C ALA A 24 1.71 9.53 5.38
N TRP A 25 1.01 10.50 4.78
CA TRP A 25 1.31 11.92 4.88
C TRP A 25 0.03 12.78 4.91
N ASP A 26 -1.14 12.15 5.05
CA ASP A 26 -2.48 12.76 5.12
C ASP A 26 -2.84 13.71 3.97
N GLN A 27 -2.48 13.36 2.73
CA GLN A 27 -2.76 14.20 1.55
C GLN A 27 -3.67 13.48 0.57
N PRO A 28 -4.43 14.24 -0.24
CA PRO A 28 -5.22 13.69 -1.32
C PRO A 28 -4.36 12.86 -2.28
N THR A 29 -4.88 11.70 -2.64
CA THR A 29 -4.26 10.72 -3.54
C THR A 29 -5.34 10.09 -4.42
N GLN A 30 -4.96 9.11 -5.24
CA GLN A 30 -5.88 8.35 -6.07
C GLN A 30 -5.51 6.87 -6.04
N ALA A 31 -6.49 5.99 -6.12
CA ALA A 31 -6.26 4.54 -6.18
C ALA A 31 -5.28 4.10 -7.29
N LYS A 32 -5.28 4.79 -8.44
CA LYS A 32 -4.44 4.52 -9.61
C LYS A 32 -3.09 5.25 -9.60
N ARG A 33 -2.83 6.11 -8.61
CA ARG A 33 -1.55 6.83 -8.50
C ARG A 33 -0.44 5.85 -8.11
N ALA A 34 0.75 6.04 -8.67
CA ALA A 34 1.95 5.32 -8.25
C ALA A 34 2.14 5.45 -6.73
N ALA A 35 2.50 4.35 -6.10
CA ALA A 35 2.69 4.32 -4.66
C ALA A 35 3.85 5.23 -4.22
N CYS A 36 3.71 5.79 -3.03
CA CYS A 36 4.75 6.61 -2.42
C CYS A 36 5.90 5.78 -1.84
N GLY A 37 6.97 6.44 -1.42
CA GLY A 37 8.10 5.78 -0.72
C GLY A 37 7.73 5.09 0.60
N PHE A 38 6.54 5.38 1.15
CA PHE A 38 6.00 4.74 2.36
C PHE A 38 4.98 3.63 2.05
N PHE A 39 4.99 3.10 0.82
CA PHE A 39 4.08 2.04 0.39
C PHE A 39 4.13 0.83 1.33
N MET A 40 2.97 0.43 1.83
CA MET A 40 2.82 -0.80 2.61
C MET A 40 1.78 -1.68 1.91
N PRO A 41 2.15 -2.81 1.28
CA PRO A 41 1.18 -3.65 0.59
C PRO A 41 0.13 -4.19 1.56
N ARG A 42 -1.14 -4.16 1.15
CA ARG A 42 -2.19 -4.90 1.88
C ARG A 42 -1.87 -6.38 1.81
N LYS A 43 -1.96 -7.08 2.95
CA LYS A 43 -1.85 -8.55 2.97
C LYS A 43 -2.86 -9.12 1.96
N PRO A 44 -2.44 -9.87 0.93
CA PRO A 44 -3.38 -10.52 0.05
C PRO A 44 -4.27 -11.44 0.90
N LYS A 45 -5.59 -11.41 0.67
CA LYS A 45 -6.49 -12.40 1.25
C LYS A 45 -5.99 -13.75 0.76
N ARG A 46 -5.43 -14.55 1.67
CA ARG A 46 -4.79 -15.84 1.39
C ARG A 46 -5.69 -16.68 0.47
N GLY A 47 -5.32 -16.69 -0.79
CA GLY A 47 -5.71 -17.61 -1.84
C GLY A 47 -4.52 -17.61 -2.80
N THR A 48 -3.45 -18.29 -2.38
CA THR A 48 -2.13 -18.42 -3.03
C THR A 48 -1.03 -17.48 -2.48
N GLN A 49 0.02 -18.14 -2.01
CA GLN A 49 1.26 -17.69 -1.38
C GLN A 49 2.19 -16.95 -2.36
N GLN A 50 2.57 -15.70 -2.04
CA GLN A 50 3.83 -15.05 -2.48
C GLN A 50 3.99 -13.75 -1.67
N GLN A 51 4.65 -13.69 -0.52
CA GLN A 51 6.08 -13.87 -0.20
C GLN A 51 6.99 -12.93 -1.01
N ALA A 52 7.12 -11.69 -0.52
CA ALA A 52 8.27 -10.83 -0.77
C ALA A 52 8.59 -10.07 0.53
N GLY A 53 9.79 -10.28 1.07
CA GLY A 53 10.34 -9.53 2.19
C GLY A 53 10.13 -10.15 3.57
N GLN A 54 10.68 -11.35 3.79
CA GLN A 54 10.93 -11.86 5.14
C GLN A 54 12.43 -11.90 5.35
N SER A 55 12.84 -11.22 6.41
CA SER A 55 14.21 -10.97 6.87
C SER A 55 15.06 -12.23 6.95
N THR A 56 16.33 -12.12 6.54
CA THR A 56 17.40 -12.97 7.06
C THR A 56 18.40 -12.09 7.78
N GLY A 57 18.44 -12.23 9.10
CA GLY A 57 19.50 -11.68 9.95
C GLY A 57 20.80 -12.46 9.78
N GLY A 58 21.93 -11.81 10.11
CA GLY A 58 23.21 -12.46 10.37
C GLY A 58 23.66 -12.04 11.77
N ALA A 59 23.57 -12.97 12.72
CA ALA A 59 24.27 -12.89 13.99
C ALA A 59 25.70 -13.41 13.76
N GLN A 60 26.69 -12.69 14.30
CA GLN A 60 28.11 -13.06 14.32
C GLN A 60 28.43 -13.81 15.60
#